data_AF-A0A7M7QER6-F1
#
_entry.id   AF-A0A7M7QER6-F1
#
_cell.length_a   1.000
_cell.length_b   1.000
_cell.length_c   1.000
_cell.angle_alpha   90.00
_cell.angle_beta   90.00
_cell.angle_gamma   90.00
#
_symmetry.space_group_name_H-M   'P 1'
#
loop_
_entity.id
_entity.type
_entity.pdbx_description
1 polymer ?
#
loop_
_entity_poly.entity_id
_entity_poly.type
_entity_poly.pdbx_seq_one_letter_code
_entity_poly.pdbx_strand_id
1 'polypeptide(L)'
;MPPRVKLALCLLLVLVYVNGKAESASRHAIAKRNYSDQSVRGYLAERTCWWNEVCKEEFHSKFRCRCPRYSYCRAPGRYYDAHCSMTRTGYIWTQPATSLALDPVDK
;
A
#
# COMPACT_ATOMS: atom_id res chain seq x y z
N MET A 1 -13.97 -57.77 25.72
CA MET A 1 -13.15 -56.69 25.11
C MET A 1 -12.36 -56.00 26.20
N PRO A 2 -11.02 -55.99 26.17
CA PRO A 2 -10.20 -55.54 27.29
C PRO A 2 -10.38 -54.04 27.56
N PRO A 3 -10.35 -53.59 28.84
CA PRO A 3 -10.63 -52.21 29.23
C PRO A 3 -9.70 -51.17 28.58
N ARG A 4 -8.50 -51.61 28.17
CA ARG A 4 -7.51 -50.80 27.45
C ARG A 4 -7.97 -50.36 26.05
N VAL A 5 -8.81 -51.15 25.37
CA VAL A 5 -9.29 -50.86 24.00
C VAL A 5 -10.37 -49.78 24.01
N LYS A 6 -11.24 -49.77 25.02
CA LYS A 6 -12.27 -48.72 25.17
C LYS A 6 -11.65 -47.36 25.48
N LEU A 7 -10.63 -47.34 26.34
CA LEU A 7 -9.90 -46.12 26.69
C LEU A 7 -9.15 -45.54 25.48
N ALA A 8 -8.51 -46.41 24.69
CA ALA A 8 -7.85 -46.01 23.45
C ALA A 8 -8.84 -45.46 22.41
N LEU A 9 -10.01 -46.08 22.26
CA LEU A 9 -11.05 -45.63 21.33
C LEU A 9 -11.62 -44.26 21.74
N CYS A 10 -11.87 -44.05 23.04
CA CYS A 10 -12.29 -42.74 23.55
C CYS A 10 -11.24 -41.65 23.30
N LEU A 11 -9.96 -41.94 23.53
CA LEU A 11 -8.88 -40.98 23.27
C LEU A 11 -8.78 -40.60 21.79
N LEU A 12 -8.94 -41.57 20.88
CA LEU A 12 -8.94 -41.32 19.44
C LEU A 12 -10.12 -40.43 19.01
N LEU A 13 -11.33 -40.69 19.54
CA LEU A 13 -12.51 -39.89 19.23
C LEU A 13 -12.39 -38.45 19.75
N VAL A 14 -11.82 -38.27 20.95
CA VAL A 14 -11.51 -36.95 21.50
C VAL A 14 -10.53 -36.23 20.59
N LEU A 15 -9.42 -36.88 20.20
CA LEU A 15 -8.41 -36.28 19.30
C LEU A 15 -9.02 -35.83 17.97
N VAL A 16 -9.88 -36.64 17.34
CA VAL A 16 -10.58 -36.25 16.10
C VAL A 16 -11.52 -35.07 16.35
N TYR A 17 -12.23 -35.05 17.47
CA TYR A 17 -13.15 -33.96 17.83
C TYR A 17 -12.42 -32.63 18.06
N VAL A 18 -11.27 -32.61 18.74
CA VAL A 18 -10.49 -31.37 18.95
C VAL A 18 -9.85 -30.88 17.66
N ASN A 19 -9.43 -31.78 16.76
CA ASN A 19 -8.77 -31.41 15.50
C ASN A 19 -9.75 -31.11 14.35
N GLY A 20 -11.04 -31.43 14.50
CA GLY A 20 -12.06 -31.31 13.46
C GLY A 20 -12.53 -29.89 13.15
N LYS A 21 -12.05 -28.86 13.86
CA LYS A 21 -12.40 -27.45 13.62
C LYS A 21 -11.27 -26.64 13.00
N ALA A 22 -10.74 -27.11 11.87
CA ALA A 22 -9.94 -26.29 10.97
C ALA A 22 -10.87 -25.63 9.93
N GLU A 23 -11.75 -24.74 10.38
CA GLU A 23 -12.51 -23.88 9.48
C GLU A 23 -11.53 -22.93 8.79
N SER A 24 -11.17 -23.28 7.56
CA SER A 24 -10.40 -22.44 6.65
C SER A 24 -11.30 -21.29 6.21
N ALA A 25 -11.48 -20.29 7.07
CA ALA A 25 -12.14 -19.05 6.74
C ALA A 25 -11.30 -18.35 5.65
N SER A 26 -11.60 -18.63 4.39
CA SER A 26 -11.11 -17.91 3.23
C SER A 26 -11.72 -16.51 3.26
N ARG A 27 -11.15 -15.66 4.13
CA ARG A 27 -11.38 -14.23 4.12
C ARG A 27 -10.84 -13.75 2.79
N HIS A 28 -11.74 -13.47 1.85
CA HIS A 28 -11.44 -12.58 0.75
C HIS A 28 -11.17 -11.20 1.34
N ALA A 29 -9.99 -11.04 1.93
CA ALA A 29 -9.44 -9.74 2.22
C ALA A 29 -9.32 -9.08 0.85
N ILE A 30 -10.20 -8.13 0.57
CA ILE A 30 -9.98 -7.14 -0.49
C ILE A 30 -8.71 -6.44 -0.07
N ALA A 31 -7.57 -7.01 -0.46
CA ALA A 31 -6.27 -6.41 -0.26
C ALA A 31 -6.38 -5.07 -0.97
N LYS A 32 -6.39 -3.99 -0.20
CA LYS A 32 -6.42 -2.62 -0.70
C LYS A 32 -5.30 -2.54 -1.73
N ARG A 33 -5.65 -2.56 -3.03
CA ARG A 33 -4.69 -2.60 -4.13
C ARG A 33 -3.69 -1.51 -3.83
N ASN A 34 -2.41 -1.87 -3.70
CA ASN A 34 -1.40 -0.94 -3.22
C ASN A 34 -1.40 0.27 -4.16
N TYR A 35 -1.96 1.35 -3.65
CA TYR A 35 -2.19 2.57 -4.39
C TYR A 35 -0.97 3.48 -4.35
N SER A 36 0.02 3.07 -3.58
CA SER A 36 1.25 3.78 -3.32
C SER A 36 2.34 3.12 -4.16
N ASP A 37 2.83 3.83 -5.16
CA ASP A 37 3.92 3.39 -6.01
C ASP A 37 5.24 4.00 -5.54
N GLN A 38 6.25 3.14 -5.41
CA GLN A 38 7.61 3.50 -5.01
C GLN A 38 8.63 3.20 -6.13
N SER A 39 8.16 2.94 -7.35
CA SER A 39 9.01 2.59 -8.49
C SER A 39 9.85 3.78 -8.98
N VAL A 40 9.33 4.99 -8.78
CA VAL A 40 9.98 6.23 -9.18
C VAL A 40 10.91 6.69 -8.06
N ARG A 41 12.19 6.87 -8.38
CA ARG A 41 13.22 7.31 -7.43
C ARG A 41 13.93 8.54 -7.97
N GLY A 42 13.90 9.62 -7.19
CA GLY A 42 14.59 10.87 -7.51
C GLY A 42 13.79 11.82 -8.41
N TYR A 43 14.40 12.97 -8.67
CA TYR A 43 13.79 14.10 -9.38
C TYR A 43 14.61 14.47 -10.62
N LEU A 44 13.95 14.94 -11.67
CA LEU A 44 14.56 15.58 -12.84
C LEU A 44 14.99 17.00 -12.49
N ALA A 45 14.15 17.73 -11.74
CA ALA A 45 14.47 19.03 -11.17
C ALA A 45 14.03 19.07 -9.70
N GLU A 46 14.94 19.49 -8.82
CA GLU A 46 14.66 19.71 -7.40
C GLU A 46 13.94 21.06 -7.20
N ARG A 47 12.70 21.13 -7.70
CA ARG A 47 11.83 22.30 -7.51
C ARG A 47 10.47 21.89 -6.98
N THR A 48 9.78 22.80 -6.32
CA THR A 48 8.37 22.61 -5.94
C THR A 48 7.48 22.80 -7.17
N CYS A 49 6.55 21.86 -7.39
CA CYS A 49 5.54 21.93 -8.43
C CYS A 49 4.52 23.04 -8.12
N TRP A 50 3.97 23.66 -9.16
CA TRP A 50 2.76 24.46 -9.02
C TRP A 50 1.53 23.59 -8.73
N TRP A 51 0.43 24.23 -8.34
CA TRP A 51 -0.86 23.57 -8.19
C TRP A 51 -1.29 22.94 -9.52
N ASN A 52 -1.70 21.66 -9.48
CA ASN A 52 -2.09 20.85 -10.64
C ASN A 52 -1.00 20.64 -11.72
N GLU A 53 0.25 21.02 -11.45
CA GLU A 53 1.35 20.70 -12.35
C GLU A 53 1.62 19.18 -12.35
N VAL A 54 2.06 18.67 -13.50
CA VAL A 54 2.48 17.27 -13.67
C VAL A 54 3.75 17.01 -12.85
N CYS A 55 3.61 16.20 -11.79
CA CYS A 55 4.71 15.78 -10.95
C CYS A 55 5.42 14.51 -11.47
N LYS A 56 4.72 13.67 -12.25
CA LYS A 56 5.27 12.47 -12.90
C LYS A 56 4.55 12.21 -14.21
N GLU A 57 5.31 12.00 -15.27
CA GLU A 57 4.80 11.64 -16.61
C GLU A 57 4.67 10.12 -16.76
N GLU A 58 3.82 9.67 -17.68
CA GLU A 58 3.79 8.28 -18.10
C GLU A 58 5.18 7.76 -18.51
N PHE A 59 5.53 6.55 -18.08
CA PHE A 59 6.83 5.88 -18.37
C PHE A 59 8.12 6.52 -17.83
N HIS A 60 8.06 7.72 -17.24
CA HIS A 60 9.26 8.32 -16.63
C HIS A 60 9.58 7.70 -15.26
N SER A 61 10.85 7.35 -15.05
CA SER A 61 11.36 6.76 -13.81
C SER A 61 11.78 7.80 -12.75
N LYS A 62 11.58 9.10 -13.05
CA LYS A 62 11.93 10.23 -12.19
C LYS A 62 10.75 11.21 -12.10
N PHE A 63 10.61 11.86 -10.95
CA PHE A 63 9.64 12.95 -10.77
C PHE A 63 10.10 14.21 -11.50
N ARG A 64 9.19 15.00 -12.06
CA ARG A 64 9.54 16.30 -12.64
C ARG A 64 9.87 17.34 -11.57
N CYS A 65 9.08 17.34 -10.51
CA CYS A 65 9.14 18.28 -9.40
C CYS A 65 8.52 17.65 -8.15
N ARG A 66 8.71 18.29 -6.99
CA ARG A 66 8.14 17.87 -5.71
C ARG A 66 6.79 18.54 -5.47
N CYS A 67 5.77 17.78 -5.07
CA CYS A 67 4.51 18.39 -4.67
C CYS A 67 4.68 19.19 -3.37
N PRO A 68 3.94 20.30 -3.21
CA PRO A 68 3.95 21.09 -1.97
C PRO A 68 3.50 20.26 -0.76
N ARG A 69 3.77 20.75 0.46
CA ARG A 69 3.36 20.05 1.69
C ARG A 69 1.85 19.78 1.68
N TYR A 70 1.46 18.65 2.26
CA TYR A 70 0.08 18.13 2.29
C TYR A 70 -0.52 17.75 0.93
N SER A 71 0.26 17.80 -0.15
CA SER A 71 -0.16 17.33 -1.47
C SER A 71 0.49 16.00 -1.84
N TYR A 72 -0.21 15.24 -2.68
CA TYR A 72 0.20 13.94 -3.20
C TYR A 72 0.36 14.03 -4.72
N CYS A 73 1.37 13.33 -5.24
CA CYS A 73 1.52 13.13 -6.67
C CYS A 73 0.55 12.04 -7.14
N ARG A 74 -0.55 12.44 -7.78
CA ARG A 74 -1.74 11.61 -8.00
C ARG A 74 -2.12 11.51 -9.48
N ALA A 75 -2.40 10.31 -9.96
CA ALA A 75 -3.10 10.08 -11.23
C ALA A 75 -4.42 9.29 -11.02
N PRO A 76 -5.34 9.23 -12.00
CA PRO A 76 -6.49 8.31 -11.96
C PRO A 76 -6.09 6.82 -12.08
N GLY A 77 -4.89 6.52 -12.59
CA GLY A 77 -4.36 5.17 -12.72
C GLY A 77 -2.86 5.14 -13.06
N ARG A 78 -2.28 3.94 -13.17
CA ARG A 78 -0.83 3.74 -13.38
C ARG A 78 -0.29 4.33 -14.70
N TYR A 79 -1.10 4.29 -15.75
CA TYR A 79 -0.75 4.67 -17.12
C TYR A 79 -1.19 6.11 -17.46
N TYR A 80 -1.29 6.96 -16.46
CA TYR A 80 -1.63 8.37 -16.63
C TYR A 80 -0.57 9.24 -15.99
N ASP A 81 -0.52 10.49 -16.44
CA ASP A 81 0.25 11.53 -15.80
C ASP A 81 -0.31 11.82 -14.40
N ALA A 82 0.61 12.07 -13.49
CA ALA A 82 0.30 12.37 -12.11
C ALA A 82 0.45 13.87 -11.87
N HIS A 83 -0.51 14.43 -11.14
CA HIS A 83 -0.56 15.84 -10.80
C HIS A 83 -0.56 16.02 -9.28
N CYS A 84 -0.07 17.16 -8.81
CA CYS A 84 -0.14 17.49 -7.38
C CYS A 84 -1.58 17.79 -6.95
N SER A 85 -2.10 17.00 -6.00
CA SER A 85 -3.45 17.13 -5.47
C SER A 85 -3.48 16.88 -3.96
N MET A 86 -4.35 17.57 -3.23
CA MET A 86 -4.54 17.32 -1.79
C MET A 86 -5.30 16.01 -1.50
N THR A 87 -5.96 15.42 -2.51
CA THR A 87 -6.76 14.22 -2.33
C THR A 87 -5.90 12.96 -2.32
N ARG A 88 -6.14 12.06 -1.37
CA ARG A 88 -5.45 10.75 -1.26
C ARG A 88 -6.18 9.60 -2.01
N THR A 89 -6.93 9.93 -3.05
CA THR A 89 -7.55 8.98 -4.00
C THR A 89 -6.81 9.06 -5.35
N GLY A 90 -7.05 8.21 -6.35
CA GLY A 90 -6.25 8.07 -7.59
C GLY A 90 -5.22 6.91 -7.77
N TYR A 91 -3.94 7.20 -7.73
CA TYR A 91 -2.82 6.27 -7.77
C TYR A 91 -1.69 7.20 -7.42
N ILE A 92 -1.03 6.92 -6.31
CA ILE A 92 -0.20 7.89 -5.60
C ILE A 92 1.23 7.42 -5.71
N TRP A 93 2.08 8.26 -6.27
CA TRP A 93 3.51 8.03 -6.21
C TRP A 93 4.07 8.64 -4.94
N THR A 94 4.73 7.82 -4.12
CA THR A 94 5.38 8.29 -2.90
C THR A 94 6.64 9.04 -3.25
N GLN A 95 6.64 10.35 -3.00
CA GLN A 95 7.80 11.20 -3.24
C GLN A 95 8.79 11.09 -2.07
N PRO A 96 10.09 10.84 -2.33
CA PRO A 96 11.09 10.75 -1.27
C PRO A 96 11.24 12.08 -0.51
N ALA A 97 11.67 12.01 0.75
CA ALA A 97 12.03 13.21 1.51
C ALA A 97 13.28 13.86 0.90
N THR A 98 13.24 15.18 0.69
CA THR A 98 14.37 16.00 0.22
C THR A 98 14.46 17.20 1.17
N SER A 99 15.64 17.80 1.27
CA SER A 99 15.92 19.00 2.07
C SER A 99 14.92 20.14 1.88
N LEU A 100 14.33 20.30 0.68
CA LEU A 100 13.31 21.30 0.34
C LEU A 100 11.93 21.06 1.01
N ALA A 101 11.70 19.92 1.66
CA ALA A 101 10.48 19.71 2.45
C ALA A 101 10.42 20.60 3.71
N LEU A 102 11.52 21.30 4.02
CA LEU A 102 11.69 22.17 5.17
C LEU A 102 11.51 23.66 4.87
N ASP A 103 10.99 24.05 3.71
CA ASP A 103 10.73 25.48 3.48
C ASP A 103 9.66 25.96 4.48
N PRO A 104 10.02 26.89 5.39
CA PRO A 104 9.11 27.45 6.37
C PRO A 104 8.01 28.22 5.65
N VAL A 105 6.83 28.21 6.26
CA VAL A 105 5.75 29.15 5.95
C VAL A 105 6.32 30.57 6.06
N ASP A 106 6.61 31.21 4.94
CA ASP A 106 6.93 32.63 4.93
C ASP A 106 5.66 33.42 5.24
N LYS A 107 5.60 33.85 6.51
CA LYS A 107 4.84 34.93 7.17
C LYS A 107 3.32 34.99 7.01
#